data_AF-A0A8B6DXD7-F1
#
_entry.id   AF-A0A8B6DXD7-F1
#
_cell.length_a   1.000
_cell.length_b   1.000
_cell.length_c   1.000
_cell.angle_alpha   90.00
_cell.angle_beta   90.00
_cell.angle_gamma   90.00
#
_symmetry.space_group_name_H-M   'P 1'
#
loop_
_entity.id
_entity.type
_entity.pdbx_description
1 polymer ?
#
loop_
_entity_poly.entity_id
_entity_poly.type
_entity_poly.pdbx_seq_one_letter_code
_entity_poly.pdbx_strand_id
1 'polypeptide(L)'
;MLRKHATIVMHSLAAAIESLDESEALNSVLLEVGRQHVKRNVKSKIILRLWPALSYGLESYLKEKYTKESSTAWKKVFFYIVKQMKVGMMASDSEEEATTSSY
;
A
#
# COMPACT_ATOMS: atom_id res chain seq x y z
N MET A 1 16.30 5.13 9.72
CA MET A 1 15.35 4.13 9.18
C MET A 1 14.03 4.73 8.68
N LEU A 2 13.35 5.60 9.45
CA LEU A 2 12.04 6.16 9.06
C LEU A 2 12.06 6.94 7.74
N ARG A 3 12.99 7.89 7.56
CA ARG A 3 13.08 8.69 6.31
C ARG A 3 13.22 7.81 5.07
N LYS A 4 14.11 6.81 5.12
CA LYS A 4 14.29 5.83 4.04
C LYS A 4 12.99 5.09 3.72
N HIS A 5 12.26 4.63 4.73
CA HIS A 5 10.98 3.96 4.52
C HIS A 5 9.93 4.90 3.93
N ALA A 6 9.82 6.13 4.43
CA ALA A 6 8.91 7.14 3.88
C ALA A 6 9.22 7.45 2.41
N THR A 7 10.50 7.58 2.04
CA THR A 7 10.91 7.75 0.63
C THR A 7 10.47 6.58 -0.23
N ILE A 8 10.68 5.34 0.24
CA ILE A 8 10.25 4.13 -0.49
C ILE A 8 8.73 4.14 -0.68
N VAL A 9 7.96 4.46 0.35
CA VAL A 9 6.49 4.57 0.26
C VAL A 9 6.07 5.59 -0.80
N MET A 10 6.69 6.77 -0.82
CA MET A 10 6.35 7.81 -1.81
C MET A 10 6.74 7.40 -3.23
N HIS A 11 7.89 6.75 -3.44
CA HIS A 11 8.26 6.21 -4.75
C HIS A 11 7.31 5.10 -5.20
N SER A 12 6.90 4.19 -4.31
CA SER A 12 5.92 3.16 -4.63
C SER A 12 4.55 3.76 -4.99
N LEU A 13 4.14 4.85 -4.32
CA LEU A 13 2.90 5.56 -4.64
C LEU A 13 2.98 6.25 -6.01
N ALA A 14 4.13 6.85 -6.34
CA ALA A 14 4.36 7.46 -7.65
C ALA A 14 4.32 6.40 -8.77
N ALA A 15 5.06 5.29 -8.62
CA ALA A 15 5.05 4.19 -9.56
C ALA A 15 3.64 3.59 -9.74
N ALA A 16 2.86 3.47 -8.65
CA ALA A 16 1.48 3.00 -8.75
C ALA A 16 0.56 3.92 -9.55
N ILE A 17 0.83 5.23 -9.56
CA ILE A 17 0.11 6.21 -10.38
C ILE A 17 0.56 6.14 -11.84
N GLU A 18 1.87 6.06 -12.07
CA GLU A 18 2.46 5.95 -13.40
C GLU A 18 2.03 4.66 -14.13
N SER A 19 1.79 3.58 -13.38
CA SER A 19 1.35 2.28 -13.92
C SER A 19 -0.16 2.02 -13.78
N LEU A 20 -1.00 3.04 -13.63
CA LEU A 20 -2.46 2.84 -13.50
C LEU A 20 -3.06 2.11 -14.71
N ASP A 21 -2.53 2.35 -15.90
CA ASP A 21 -2.96 1.70 -17.14
C ASP A 21 -2.38 0.27 -17.29
N GLU A 22 -1.29 -0.04 -16.59
CA GLU A 22 -0.60 -1.33 -16.58
C GLU A 22 -0.90 -2.13 -15.31
N SER A 23 -2.20 -2.32 -15.05
CA SER A 23 -2.70 -2.85 -13.78
C SER A 23 -2.14 -4.21 -13.36
N GLU A 24 -1.76 -5.08 -14.30
CA GLU A 24 -1.26 -6.43 -14.02
C GLU A 24 0.16 -6.45 -13.43
N ALA A 25 1.08 -5.68 -14.01
CA ALA A 25 2.45 -5.53 -13.51
C ALA A 25 2.44 -4.88 -12.12
N LEU A 26 1.64 -3.82 -11.96
CA LEU A 26 1.44 -3.15 -10.68
C LEU A 26 0.91 -4.10 -9.60
N ASN A 27 -0.05 -4.97 -9.94
CA ASN A 27 -0.60 -5.94 -8.99
C ASN A 27 0.46 -6.91 -8.49
N SER A 28 1.31 -7.44 -9.37
CA SER A 28 2.38 -8.37 -9.00
C SER A 28 3.35 -7.74 -7.99
N VAL A 29 3.71 -6.47 -8.20
CA VAL A 29 4.57 -5.72 -7.28
C VAL A 29 3.88 -5.52 -5.93
N LEU A 30 2.61 -5.10 -5.92
CA LEU A 30 1.87 -4.84 -4.69
C LEU A 30 1.64 -6.09 -3.83
N LEU A 31 1.46 -7.25 -4.45
CA LEU A 31 1.39 -8.55 -3.78
C LEU A 31 2.70 -8.85 -3.04
N GLU A 32 3.85 -8.67 -3.71
CA GLU A 32 5.15 -8.89 -3.09
C GLU A 32 5.39 -7.90 -1.95
N VAL A 33 5.04 -6.62 -2.13
CA VAL A 33 5.11 -5.63 -1.06
C VAL A 33 4.27 -6.10 0.15
N GLY A 34 3.07 -6.63 -0.07
CA GLY A 34 2.24 -7.26 0.97
C GLY A 34 2.96 -8.37 1.74
N ARG A 35 3.49 -9.38 1.04
CA ARG A 35 4.26 -10.49 1.64
C ARG A 35 5.46 -9.99 2.46
N GLN A 36 6.16 -8.98 1.95
CA GLN A 36 7.29 -8.35 2.62
C GLN A 36 6.91 -7.59 3.89
N HIS A 37 5.65 -7.14 4.03
CA HIS A 37 5.13 -6.56 5.26
C HIS A 37 4.81 -7.64 6.31
N VAL A 38 4.33 -8.82 5.90
CA VAL A 38 4.14 -9.98 6.80
C VAL A 38 5.47 -10.45 7.37
N LYS A 39 6.51 -10.61 6.53
CA LYS A 39 7.88 -10.95 6.97
C LYS A 39 8.45 -9.99 8.03
N ARG A 40 7.90 -8.79 8.14
CA ARG A 40 8.27 -7.76 9.13
C ARG A 40 7.28 -7.66 10.29
N ASN A 41 6.40 -8.65 10.46
CA ASN A 41 5.36 -8.71 11.48
C ASN A 41 4.36 -7.54 11.46
N VAL A 42 4.13 -6.94 10.28
CA VAL A 42 3.15 -5.86 10.14
C VAL A 42 1.77 -6.46 9.90
N LYS A 43 0.79 -6.09 10.74
CA LYS A 43 -0.60 -6.51 10.58
C LYS A 43 -1.31 -5.68 9.52
N SER A 44 -2.15 -6.32 8.70
CA SER A 44 -2.90 -5.66 7.61
C SER A 44 -3.75 -4.46 8.06
N LYS A 45 -4.26 -4.49 9.30
CA LYS A 45 -5.01 -3.38 9.93
C LYS A 45 -4.18 -2.11 10.13
N ILE A 46 -2.86 -2.22 10.25
CA ILE A 46 -1.96 -1.07 10.46
C ILE A 46 -1.79 -0.27 9.17
N ILE A 47 -1.77 -0.93 8.01
CA ILE A 47 -1.57 -0.27 6.71
C ILE A 47 -2.66 0.79 6.46
N LEU A 48 -3.91 0.51 6.83
CA LEU A 48 -5.02 1.46 6.71
C LEU A 48 -4.84 2.73 7.56
N ARG A 49 -4.06 2.66 8.65
CA ARG A 49 -3.80 3.82 9.52
C ARG A 49 -2.88 4.85 8.88
N LEU A 50 -2.27 4.54 7.73
CA LEU A 50 -1.46 5.49 6.98
C LEU A 50 -2.31 6.57 6.28
N TRP A 51 -3.56 6.27 5.93
CA TRP A 51 -4.40 7.18 5.14
C TRP A 51 -4.56 8.58 5.77
N PRO A 52 -4.91 8.73 7.06
CA PRO A 52 -5.07 10.06 7.65
C PRO A 52 -3.81 10.92 7.53
N ALA A 53 -2.63 10.33 7.77
CA ALA A 53 -1.36 11.04 7.68
C ALA A 53 -1.00 11.40 6.23
N LEU A 54 -1.21 10.48 5.28
CA LEU A 54 -0.99 10.73 3.86
C LEU A 54 -1.93 11.82 3.33
N SER A 55 -3.23 11.72 3.65
CA SER A 55 -4.23 12.72 3.24
C SER A 55 -3.90 14.10 3.78
N TYR A 56 -3.51 14.20 5.06
CA TYR A 56 -3.08 15.47 5.66
C TYR A 56 -1.84 16.04 4.97
N GLY A 57 -0.86 15.20 4.63
CA GLY A 57 0.34 15.62 3.89
C GLY A 57 0.02 16.12 2.49
N LEU A 58 -0.86 15.41 1.76
CA LEU A 58 -1.34 15.81 0.44
C LEU A 58 -2.09 17.13 0.48
N GLU A 59 -3.01 17.29 1.44
CA GLU A 59 -3.75 18.54 1.65
C GLU A 59 -2.81 19.72 1.95
N SER A 60 -1.87 19.52 2.86
CA SER A 60 -0.90 20.55 3.26
C SER A 60 0.00 20.99 2.11
N TYR A 61 0.37 20.06 1.22
CA TYR A 61 1.24 20.33 0.09
C TYR A 61 0.51 20.90 -1.13
N LEU A 62 -0.63 20.30 -1.51
CA LEU A 62 -1.41 20.66 -2.70
C LEU A 62 -2.31 21.88 -2.46
N LYS A 63 -2.68 22.17 -1.20
CA LYS A 63 -3.48 23.33 -0.78
C LYS A 63 -4.76 23.44 -1.60
N GLU A 64 -4.95 24.54 -2.33
CA GLU A 64 -6.11 24.80 -3.19
C GLU A 64 -6.32 23.73 -4.27
N LYS A 65 -5.26 23.02 -4.67
CA LYS A 65 -5.35 21.91 -5.62
C LYS A 65 -5.88 20.62 -4.99
N TYR A 66 -5.94 20.52 -3.66
CA TYR A 66 -6.54 19.38 -2.95
C TYR A 66 -8.08 19.48 -2.91
N THR A 67 -8.68 19.57 -4.10
CA THR A 67 -10.14 19.61 -4.27
C THR A 67 -10.81 18.31 -3.80
N LYS A 68 -12.14 18.34 -3.66
CA LYS A 68 -12.95 17.14 -3.39
C LYS A 68 -12.71 16.02 -4.42
N GLU A 69 -12.53 16.39 -5.68
CA GLU A 69 -12.24 15.45 -6.75
C GLU A 69 -10.85 14.82 -6.58
N SER A 70 -9.82 15.64 -6.42
CA SER A 70 -8.44 15.15 -6.27
C SER A 70 -8.27 14.29 -5.01
N SER A 71 -8.86 14.67 -3.87
CA SER A 71 -8.81 13.89 -2.63
C SER A 71 -9.53 12.55 -2.79
N THR A 72 -10.63 12.51 -3.53
CA THR A 72 -11.34 11.26 -3.87
C THR A 72 -10.49 10.37 -4.77
N ALA A 73 -9.81 10.93 -5.77
CA ALA A 73 -8.90 10.20 -6.65
C ALA A 73 -7.72 9.60 -5.87
N TRP A 74 -7.04 10.40 -5.05
CA TRP A 74 -5.97 9.93 -4.16
C TRP A 74 -6.43 8.82 -3.23
N LYS A 75 -7.63 8.96 -2.65
CA LYS A 75 -8.22 7.93 -1.80
C LYS A 75 -8.43 6.64 -2.58
N LYS A 76 -8.97 6.68 -3.79
CA LYS A 76 -9.17 5.49 -4.63
C LYS A 76 -7.84 4.76 -4.90
N VAL A 77 -6.80 5.49 -5.31
CA VAL A 77 -5.46 4.92 -5.56
C VAL A 77 -4.90 4.27 -4.30
N PHE A 78 -4.95 4.97 -3.15
CA PHE A 78 -4.47 4.41 -1.89
C PHE A 78 -5.20 3.12 -1.51
N PHE A 79 -6.53 3.12 -1.57
CA PHE A 79 -7.32 1.93 -1.20
C PHE A 79 -7.13 0.77 -2.18
N TYR A 80 -6.88 1.05 -3.46
CA TYR A 80 -6.47 0.04 -4.44
C TYR A 80 -5.15 -0.63 -4.02
N ILE A 81 -4.12 0.18 -3.74
CA ILE A 81 -2.81 -0.28 -3.27
C ILE A 81 -2.96 -1.17 -2.03
N VAL A 82 -3.69 -0.69 -1.01
CA VAL A 82 -3.90 -1.43 0.23
C VAL A 82 -4.66 -2.74 -0.02
N LYS A 83 -5.64 -2.75 -0.93
CA LYS A 83 -6.38 -3.97 -1.28
C LYS A 83 -5.43 -5.03 -1.85
N GLN A 84 -4.56 -4.66 -2.80
CA GLN A 84 -3.62 -5.61 -3.39
C GLN A 84 -2.57 -6.10 -2.38
N MET A 85 -2.02 -5.19 -1.55
CA MET A 85 -1.11 -5.59 -0.48
C MET A 85 -1.76 -6.61 0.46
N LYS A 86 -3.02 -6.40 0.85
CA LYS A 86 -3.75 -7.34 1.71
C LYS A 86 -3.87 -8.74 1.09
N VAL A 87 -4.10 -8.84 -0.22
CA VAL A 87 -4.12 -10.13 -0.92
C VAL A 87 -2.76 -10.83 -0.76
N GLY A 88 -1.67 -10.10 -0.97
CA GLY A 88 -0.32 -10.63 -0.78
C GLY A 88 -0.03 -11.07 0.65
N MET A 89 -0.54 -10.34 1.65
CA MET A 89 -0.39 -10.69 3.07
C MET A 89 -1.17 -11.97 3.43
N MET A 90 -2.41 -12.09 2.94
CA MET A 90 -3.24 -13.26 3.23
C MET A 90 -2.65 -14.54 2.61
N ALA A 91 -2.06 -14.44 1.42
CA ALA A 91 -1.38 -15.57 0.78
C ALA A 91 -0.21 -16.09 1.64
N SER A 92 0.59 -15.19 2.23
CA SER A 92 1.70 -15.60 3.12
C SER A 92 1.22 -16.18 4.44
N ASP A 93 0.16 -15.64 5.06
CA ASP A 93 -0.38 -16.18 6.31
C ASP A 93 -0.91 -17.63 6.10
N SER A 94 -1.51 -17.90 4.93
CA SER A 94 -2.02 -19.22 4.55
C SER A 94 -0.90 -20.26 4.32
N GLU A 95 0.24 -19.82 3.77
CA GLU A 95 1.42 -20.67 3.52
C GLU A 95 2.16 -21.02 4.84
N GLU A 96 2.15 -20.10 5.82
CA GLU A 96 2.75 -20.30 7.15
C GLU A 96 1.92 -21.29 8.01
N GLU A 97 0.59 -21.23 7.93
CA GLU A 97 -0.31 -22.18 8.60
C GLU A 97 -0.21 -23.60 8.00
N ALA A 98 -0.13 -23.71 6.67
CA ALA A 98 -0.01 -25.02 5.99
C ALA A 98 1.32 -25.73 6.26
N THR A 99 2.41 -24.98 6.42
CA THR A 99 3.74 -25.53 6.74
C THR A 99 3.88 -25.92 8.23
N THR A 100 3.19 -25.21 9.12
CA THR A 100 3.20 -25.52 10.56
C THR A 100 2.28 -26.71 10.91
N SER A 101 1.22 -26.95 10.15
CA SER A 101 0.31 -28.09 10.35
C SER A 101 0.81 -29.42 9.78
N SER A 102 1.94 -29.44 9.05
CA SER A 102 2.50 -30.66 8.46
C SER A 102 3.60 -31.33 9.30
N TYR A 103 3.81 -30.88 10.54
CA TYR A 103 4.73 -31.44 11.54
C TYR A 103 3.96 -31.87 12.79
#